data_AF-A0A2E4EDP8-F1
#
_entry.id   AF-A0A2E4EDP8-F1
#
_cell.length_a   1.000
_cell.length_b   1.000
_cell.length_c   1.000
_cell.angle_alpha   90.00
_cell.angle_beta   90.00
_cell.angle_gamma   90.00
#
_symmetry.space_group_name_H-M   'P 1'
#
loop_
_entity.id
_entity.type
_entity.pdbx_description
1 polymer ?
#
loop_
_entity_poly.entity_id
_entity_poly.type
_entity_poly.pdbx_seq_one_letter_code
_entity_poly.pdbx_strand_id
1 'polypeptide(L)'
;MGLRFFSENWEPFDHVNNAKSIIGTVELFYIAETTNEAMLWDSASDWIPMQSNVDQVVNAYIDNVYLQTDGSIRVLDMISGSWKLIGNSTSQIAGGPDKLYKLSTDKTVHIYMGHSNWTDDWNKIGHDIKFSQIGYDESTGLYGIFDESDLQPSKIAFFKESTNEWIPAGSRLAESIEVAAKGYVYCLY
;
A
#
# COMPACT_ATOMS: atom_id res chain seq x y z
N MET A 1 12.70 7.11 -13.14
CA MET A 1 12.80 5.67 -13.49
C MET A 1 11.42 5.10 -13.26
N GLY A 2 10.67 4.80 -14.31
CA GLY A 2 9.31 4.24 -14.20
C GLY A 2 9.39 2.74 -13.95
N LEU A 3 8.70 2.26 -12.91
CA LEU A 3 8.60 0.84 -12.57
C LEU A 3 7.57 0.18 -13.50
N ARG A 4 7.97 -0.87 -14.22
CA ARG A 4 7.06 -1.69 -15.03
C ARG A 4 6.78 -3.00 -14.30
N PHE A 5 5.51 -3.28 -14.03
CA PHE A 5 5.07 -4.57 -13.49
C PHE A 5 4.46 -5.41 -14.62
N PHE A 6 4.95 -6.65 -14.78
CA PHE A 6 4.41 -7.61 -15.73
C PHE A 6 3.82 -8.80 -14.97
N SER A 7 2.58 -9.15 -15.29
CA SER A 7 1.97 -10.46 -14.99
C SER A 7 2.07 -11.33 -16.25
N GLU A 8 2.24 -12.65 -16.08
CA GLU A 8 2.86 -13.57 -17.07
C GLU A 8 2.06 -13.81 -18.37
N ASN A 9 0.91 -13.17 -18.57
CA ASN A 9 0.09 -13.28 -19.79
C ASN A 9 -0.31 -11.92 -20.42
N TRP A 10 0.46 -10.86 -20.18
CA TRP A 10 0.08 -9.51 -20.59
C TRP A 10 0.63 -9.13 -21.98
N GLU A 11 -0.25 -8.76 -22.90
CA GLU A 11 0.12 -7.88 -24.02
C GLU A 11 0.22 -6.44 -23.48
N PRO A 12 1.27 -5.67 -23.84
CA PRO A 12 1.45 -4.32 -23.35
C PRO A 12 0.37 -3.40 -23.94
N PHE A 13 -0.55 -2.92 -23.10
CA PHE A 13 -1.35 -1.74 -23.43
C PHE A 13 -0.41 -0.53 -23.49
N ASP A 14 -0.30 0.12 -24.65
CA ASP A 14 0.65 1.22 -24.90
C ASP A 14 0.55 2.39 -23.88
N HIS A 15 -0.58 2.52 -23.18
CA HIS A 15 -0.84 3.57 -22.18
C HIS A 15 -0.33 3.26 -20.76
N VAL A 16 0.04 2.01 -20.45
CA VAL A 16 0.52 1.60 -19.12
C VAL A 16 2.01 1.93 -18.92
N ASN A 17 2.70 2.37 -19.98
CA ASN A 17 4.12 2.76 -19.93
C ASN A 17 4.42 3.96 -19.00
N ASN A 18 3.39 4.69 -18.56
CA ASN A 18 3.49 5.87 -17.67
C ASN A 18 2.75 5.64 -16.33
N ALA A 19 2.67 4.39 -15.86
CA ALA A 19 2.03 4.06 -14.59
C ALA A 19 3.03 4.07 -13.43
N LYS A 20 2.69 4.76 -12.33
CA LYS A 20 3.49 4.79 -11.09
C LYS A 20 3.29 3.52 -10.24
N SER A 21 2.12 2.89 -10.33
CA SER A 21 1.73 1.66 -9.65
C SER A 21 0.55 1.02 -10.38
N ILE A 22 0.46 -0.31 -10.43
CA ILE A 22 -0.61 -1.08 -11.08
C ILE A 22 -1.11 -2.14 -10.11
N ILE A 23 -2.43 -2.29 -10.00
CA ILE A 23 -3.08 -3.24 -9.11
C ILE A 23 -4.25 -3.94 -9.83
N GLY A 24 -4.39 -5.27 -9.65
CA GLY A 24 -5.63 -5.97 -10.01
C GLY A 24 -5.57 -7.51 -10.00
N THR A 25 -6.62 -8.13 -9.44
CA THR A 25 -7.07 -9.51 -9.72
C THR A 25 -8.38 -9.55 -10.53
N VAL A 26 -9.19 -8.47 -10.53
CA VAL A 26 -10.52 -8.43 -11.17
C VAL A 26 -10.75 -7.17 -12.03
N GLU A 27 -10.23 -6.00 -11.64
CA GLU A 27 -10.27 -4.76 -12.45
C GLU A 27 -8.94 -4.02 -12.35
N LEU A 28 -8.52 -3.39 -13.45
CA LEU A 28 -7.20 -2.75 -13.54
C LEU A 28 -7.27 -1.32 -13.03
N PHE A 29 -6.44 -1.02 -12.03
CA PHE A 29 -6.22 0.33 -11.51
C PHE A 29 -4.76 0.71 -11.65
N TYR A 30 -4.48 1.96 -12.05
CA TYR A 30 -3.13 2.52 -11.97
C TYR A 30 -3.14 3.99 -11.58
N ILE A 31 -1.99 4.51 -11.15
CA ILE A 31 -1.77 5.95 -10.97
C ILE A 31 -1.00 6.49 -12.17
N ALA A 32 -1.58 7.45 -12.89
CA ALA A 32 -0.91 8.09 -14.03
C ALA A 32 0.23 9.01 -13.55
N GLU A 33 1.45 8.77 -14.02
CA GLU A 33 2.65 9.54 -13.61
C GLU A 33 2.54 11.04 -13.91
N THR A 34 1.88 11.41 -15.01
CA THR A 34 1.79 12.81 -15.46
C THR A 34 0.76 13.63 -14.72
N THR A 35 -0.31 13.00 -14.23
CA THR A 35 -1.45 13.71 -13.62
C THR A 35 -1.67 13.35 -12.15
N ASN A 36 -1.00 12.31 -11.63
CA ASN A 36 -1.28 11.71 -10.32
C ASN A 36 -2.76 11.36 -10.15
N GLU A 37 -3.41 10.91 -11.22
CA GLU A 37 -4.79 10.46 -11.18
C GLU A 37 -4.84 8.94 -11.02
N ALA A 38 -5.73 8.45 -10.15
CA ALA A 38 -6.12 7.05 -10.17
C ALA A 38 -7.04 6.83 -11.38
N MET A 39 -6.67 5.86 -12.21
CA MET A 39 -7.35 5.50 -13.44
C MET A 39 -7.96 4.10 -13.30
N LEU A 40 -9.20 3.94 -13.75
CA LEU A 40 -9.90 2.65 -13.84
C LEU A 40 -10.05 2.26 -15.31
N TRP A 41 -9.79 0.99 -15.62
CA TRP A 41 -10.05 0.45 -16.96
C TRP A 41 -11.53 0.13 -17.13
N ASP A 42 -12.18 0.84 -18.06
CA ASP A 42 -13.55 0.53 -18.48
C ASP A 42 -13.54 -0.62 -19.50
N SER A 43 -14.59 -1.44 -19.44
CA SER A 43 -14.99 -2.43 -20.43
C SER A 43 -15.01 -1.91 -21.89
N ALA A 44 -15.19 -0.59 -22.08
CA ALA A 44 -15.07 0.08 -23.37
C ALA A 44 -13.63 0.23 -23.90
N SER A 45 -12.64 -0.33 -23.17
CA SER A 45 -11.20 -0.21 -23.45
C SER A 45 -10.66 1.20 -23.34
N ASP A 46 -11.17 1.97 -22.37
CA ASP A 46 -10.72 3.32 -22.06
C ASP A 46 -10.34 3.47 -20.60
N TRP A 47 -9.44 4.40 -20.29
CA TRP A 47 -9.00 4.71 -18.93
C TRP A 47 -9.75 5.93 -18.41
N ILE A 48 -10.55 5.73 -17.37
CA ILE A 48 -11.37 6.78 -16.79
C ILE A 48 -10.68 7.33 -15.53
N PRO A 49 -10.43 8.65 -15.43
CA PRO A 49 -9.91 9.25 -14.21
C PRO A 49 -10.95 9.21 -13.11
N MET A 50 -10.58 8.64 -11.96
CA MET A 50 -11.48 8.39 -10.82
C MET A 50 -11.19 9.32 -9.64
N GLN A 51 -9.94 9.76 -9.48
CA GLN A 51 -9.51 10.63 -8.38
C GLN A 51 -8.19 11.31 -8.75
N SER A 52 -8.06 12.60 -8.46
CA SER A 52 -6.82 13.38 -8.64
C SER A 52 -5.98 13.44 -7.36
N ASN A 53 -4.69 13.76 -7.52
CA ASN A 53 -3.71 13.98 -6.43
C ASN A 53 -3.45 12.72 -5.57
N VAL A 54 -3.44 11.56 -6.21
CA VAL A 54 -3.27 10.28 -5.53
C VAL A 54 -1.78 10.03 -5.27
N ASP A 55 -1.46 9.80 -3.99
CA ASP A 55 -0.11 9.49 -3.53
C ASP A 55 0.23 8.02 -3.77
N GLN A 56 -0.70 7.14 -3.36
CA GLN A 56 -0.59 5.68 -3.37
C GLN A 56 -1.95 5.03 -3.63
N VAL A 57 -1.92 3.82 -4.21
CA VAL A 57 -3.07 2.92 -4.35
C VAL A 57 -2.60 1.53 -3.89
N VAL A 58 -3.47 0.76 -3.23
CA VAL A 58 -3.24 -0.64 -2.83
C VAL A 58 -4.50 -1.48 -3.04
N ASN A 59 -4.34 -2.76 -3.34
CA ASN A 59 -5.41 -3.75 -3.16
C ASN A 59 -5.34 -4.26 -1.73
N ALA A 60 -6.49 -4.37 -1.07
CA ALA A 60 -6.60 -5.11 0.18
C ALA A 60 -8.00 -5.72 0.31
N TYR A 61 -8.19 -6.65 1.24
CA TYR A 61 -9.49 -7.28 1.51
C TYR A 61 -10.18 -7.78 0.24
N ILE A 62 -9.47 -8.59 -0.57
CA ILE A 62 -9.91 -9.25 -1.81
C ILE A 62 -10.93 -8.40 -2.59
N ASP A 63 -10.46 -7.72 -3.64
CA ASP A 63 -11.28 -6.93 -4.57
C ASP A 63 -11.68 -5.52 -4.09
N ASN A 64 -11.11 -5.03 -2.99
CA ASN A 64 -11.26 -3.62 -2.61
C ASN A 64 -10.03 -2.78 -3.00
N VAL A 65 -10.31 -1.60 -3.56
CA VAL A 65 -9.30 -0.63 -3.97
C VAL A 65 -9.25 0.49 -2.96
N TYR A 66 -8.07 0.70 -2.39
CA TYR A 66 -7.80 1.78 -1.46
C TYR A 66 -6.81 2.74 -2.06
N LEU A 67 -7.03 4.03 -1.83
CA LEU A 67 -6.08 5.07 -2.19
C LEU A 67 -5.72 5.93 -0.99
N GLN A 68 -4.50 6.46 -1.05
CA GLN A 68 -4.05 7.55 -0.21
C GLN A 68 -3.96 8.81 -1.08
N THR A 69 -4.53 9.90 -0.58
CA THR A 69 -4.43 11.26 -1.13
C THR A 69 -4.42 12.20 0.06
N ASP A 70 -3.62 13.27 0.05
CA ASP A 70 -3.68 14.36 1.05
C ASP A 70 -3.61 13.94 2.53
N GLY A 71 -3.07 12.76 2.81
CA GLY A 71 -3.04 12.14 4.15
C GLY A 71 -4.35 11.48 4.58
N SER A 72 -5.35 11.46 3.71
CA SER A 72 -6.58 10.68 3.83
C SER A 72 -6.45 9.30 3.18
N ILE A 73 -7.25 8.34 3.65
CA ILE A 73 -7.44 7.03 3.02
C ILE A 73 -8.88 6.91 2.55
N ARG A 74 -9.07 6.49 1.30
CA ARG A 74 -10.39 6.26 0.73
C ARG A 74 -10.49 4.85 0.15
N VAL A 75 -11.67 4.26 0.24
CA VAL A 75 -12.03 3.00 -0.43
C VAL A 75 -13.03 3.29 -1.54
N LEU A 76 -12.90 2.59 -2.67
CA LEU A 76 -13.90 2.64 -3.73
C LEU A 76 -15.08 1.75 -3.36
N ASP A 77 -16.24 2.36 -3.14
CA ASP A 77 -17.50 1.63 -3.09
C ASP A 77 -17.91 1.28 -4.53
N MET A 78 -17.67 0.05 -4.94
CA MET A 78 -17.99 -0.47 -6.27
C MET A 78 -19.49 -0.47 -6.59
N ILE A 79 -20.36 -0.47 -5.57
CA ILE A 79 -21.81 -0.45 -5.76
C ILE A 79 -22.26 0.96 -6.13
N SER A 80 -21.76 1.97 -5.42
CA SER A 80 -22.13 3.37 -5.70
C SER A 80 -21.20 4.09 -6.66
N GLY A 81 -20.05 3.50 -7.02
CA GLY A 81 -19.00 4.12 -7.81
C GLY A 81 -18.36 5.33 -7.12
N SER A 82 -18.41 5.39 -5.77
CA SER A 82 -17.96 6.56 -5.01
C SER A 82 -16.86 6.24 -4.01
N TRP A 83 -15.96 7.21 -3.80
CA TRP A 83 -14.91 7.10 -2.79
C TRP A 83 -15.45 7.40 -1.39
N LYS A 84 -15.29 6.45 -0.47
CA LYS A 84 -15.63 6.62 0.95
C LYS A 84 -14.37 6.93 1.74
N LEU A 85 -14.42 8.00 2.55
CA LEU A 85 -13.34 8.33 3.48
C LEU A 85 -13.35 7.33 4.64
N ILE A 86 -12.24 6.66 4.88
CA ILE A 86 -12.10 5.62 5.91
C ILE A 86 -10.92 5.85 6.85
N GLY A 87 -10.19 6.95 6.70
CA GLY A 87 -9.07 7.27 7.57
C GLY A 87 -8.40 8.58 7.19
N ASN A 88 -7.66 9.12 8.14
CA ASN A 88 -6.88 10.36 8.03
C ASN A 88 -5.49 10.18 8.66
N SER A 89 -4.70 11.27 8.66
CA SER A 89 -3.37 11.35 9.28
C SER A 89 -2.41 10.27 8.80
N THR A 90 -2.45 9.96 7.52
CA THR A 90 -1.70 8.86 6.90
C THR A 90 -0.51 9.40 6.11
N SER A 91 0.62 8.72 6.21
CA SER A 91 1.83 9.00 5.41
C SER A 91 2.12 7.91 4.37
N GLN A 92 1.60 6.70 4.60
CA GLN A 92 1.73 5.57 3.68
C GLN A 92 0.66 4.53 4.01
N ILE A 93 0.22 3.77 2.99
CA ILE A 93 -0.62 2.58 3.14
C ILE A 93 0.08 1.33 2.61
N ALA A 94 -0.26 0.17 3.17
CA ALA A 94 0.18 -1.14 2.70
C ALA A 94 -1.00 -2.11 2.75
N GLY A 95 -1.20 -2.90 1.70
CA GLY A 95 -2.35 -3.80 1.56
C GLY A 95 -1.94 -5.23 1.27
N GLY A 96 -2.66 -6.17 1.87
CA GLY A 96 -2.58 -7.61 1.62
C GLY A 96 -3.96 -8.22 1.39
N PRO A 97 -4.05 -9.51 1.04
CA PRO A 97 -5.30 -10.16 0.66
C PRO A 97 -6.47 -9.93 1.62
N ASP A 98 -6.22 -9.87 2.93
CA ASP A 98 -7.24 -9.75 3.97
C ASP A 98 -7.03 -8.55 4.90
N LYS A 99 -6.09 -7.66 4.59
CA LYS A 99 -5.65 -6.61 5.54
C LYS A 99 -5.24 -5.33 4.85
N LEU A 100 -5.58 -4.21 5.49
CA LEU A 100 -5.08 -2.90 5.16
C LEU A 100 -4.35 -2.32 6.37
N TYR A 101 -3.16 -1.80 6.14
CA TYR A 101 -2.34 -1.13 7.14
C TYR A 101 -2.07 0.31 6.72
N LYS A 102 -1.91 1.18 7.72
CA LYS A 102 -1.42 2.54 7.51
C LYS A 102 -0.25 2.85 8.41
N LEU A 103 0.67 3.66 7.89
CA LEU A 103 1.66 4.38 8.67
C LEU A 103 1.13 5.78 8.92
N SER A 104 0.81 6.07 10.17
CA SER A 104 0.35 7.39 10.59
C SER A 104 1.48 8.43 10.50
N THR A 105 1.12 9.71 10.41
CA THR A 105 2.09 10.82 10.35
C THR A 105 2.98 10.92 11.61
N ASP A 106 2.52 10.39 12.74
CA ASP A 106 3.28 10.23 13.98
C ASP A 106 4.24 9.02 13.98
N LYS A 107 4.37 8.36 12.83
CA LYS A 107 5.24 7.20 12.55
C LYS A 107 4.78 5.89 13.19
N THR A 108 3.54 5.80 13.65
CA THR A 108 3.00 4.56 14.23
C THR A 108 2.16 3.77 13.22
N VAL A 109 2.11 2.45 13.37
CA VAL A 109 1.41 1.56 12.44
C VAL A 109 0.05 1.14 12.98
N HIS A 110 -0.96 1.17 12.11
CA HIS A 110 -2.31 0.72 12.45
C HIS A 110 -2.82 -0.27 11.42
N ILE A 111 -3.65 -1.22 11.88
CA ILE A 111 -4.44 -2.13 11.04
C ILE A 111 -5.88 -1.63 10.95
N TYR A 112 -6.46 -1.72 9.76
CA TYR A 112 -7.85 -1.39 9.51
C TYR A 112 -8.78 -2.48 10.04
N MET A 113 -9.87 -2.11 10.71
CA MET A 113 -10.86 -3.05 11.22
C MET A 113 -12.27 -2.78 10.65
N GLY A 114 -12.49 -1.61 10.05
CA GLY A 114 -13.79 -1.14 9.58
C GLY A 114 -14.28 -1.72 8.24
N HIS A 115 -13.65 -2.77 7.70
CA HIS A 115 -13.92 -3.28 6.35
C HIS A 115 -15.38 -3.69 6.09
N SER A 116 -16.13 -4.06 7.14
CA SER A 116 -17.54 -4.48 7.01
C SER A 116 -18.50 -3.33 6.71
N ASN A 117 -18.18 -2.10 7.12
CA ASN A 117 -19.09 -0.94 7.04
C ASN A 117 -18.39 0.36 6.58
N TRP A 118 -17.14 0.28 6.13
CA TRP A 118 -16.31 1.40 5.69
C TRP A 118 -16.23 2.55 6.71
N THR A 119 -16.10 2.20 7.99
CA THR A 119 -15.94 3.15 9.08
C THR A 119 -14.48 3.51 9.28
N ASP A 120 -14.19 4.67 9.87
CA ASP A 120 -12.84 5.06 10.33
C ASP A 120 -12.50 4.29 11.61
N ASP A 121 -12.14 3.01 11.46
CA ASP A 121 -11.82 2.09 12.54
C ASP A 121 -10.43 1.48 12.33
N TRP A 122 -9.46 2.01 13.10
CA TRP A 122 -8.03 1.69 12.99
C TRP A 122 -7.46 1.37 14.36
N ASN A 123 -6.84 0.20 14.49
CA ASN A 123 -6.19 -0.23 15.71
C ASN A 123 -4.67 -0.12 15.58
N LYS A 124 -4.03 0.54 16.55
CA LYS A 124 -2.57 0.61 16.64
C LYS A 124 -2.01 -0.80 16.91
N ILE A 125 -0.94 -1.18 16.21
CA ILE A 125 -0.28 -2.49 16.34
C ILE A 125 1.20 -2.33 16.71
N GLY A 126 1.74 -3.33 17.42
CA GLY A 126 3.18 -3.41 17.70
C GLY A 126 3.77 -2.30 18.59
N HIS A 127 2.97 -1.73 19.50
CA HIS A 127 3.38 -0.74 20.52
C HIS A 127 3.91 0.59 19.95
N ASP A 128 4.60 1.41 20.77
CA ASP A 128 5.08 2.76 20.44
C ASP A 128 6.31 2.79 19.53
N ILE A 129 6.51 1.74 18.74
CA ILE A 129 7.60 1.66 17.76
C ILE A 129 7.30 2.60 16.60
N LYS A 130 8.33 3.32 16.15
CA LYS A 130 8.24 4.27 15.05
C LYS A 130 8.89 3.73 13.78
N PHE A 131 8.19 3.91 12.67
CA PHE A 131 8.63 3.48 11.36
C PHE A 131 8.69 4.65 10.39
N SER A 132 9.74 4.68 9.58
CA SER A 132 9.85 5.62 8.46
C SER A 132 9.04 5.15 7.25
N GLN A 133 8.91 3.83 7.07
CA GLN A 133 8.18 3.18 5.97
C GLN A 133 7.57 1.85 6.42
N ILE A 134 6.48 1.45 5.76
CA ILE A 134 5.87 0.12 5.88
C ILE A 134 5.64 -0.53 4.51
N GLY A 135 5.50 -1.84 4.47
CA GLY A 135 5.06 -2.55 3.28
C GLY A 135 4.51 -3.92 3.62
N TYR A 136 3.88 -4.55 2.63
CA TYR A 136 3.27 -5.87 2.78
C TYR A 136 3.73 -6.78 1.65
N ASP A 137 3.98 -8.02 1.99
CA ASP A 137 4.27 -9.10 1.06
C ASP A 137 3.55 -10.39 1.49
N GLU A 138 3.04 -11.18 0.54
CA GLU A 138 2.28 -12.40 0.86
C GLU A 138 3.11 -13.46 1.59
N SER A 139 4.43 -13.49 1.35
CA SER A 139 5.32 -14.52 1.93
C SER A 139 5.85 -14.13 3.32
N THR A 140 6.06 -12.84 3.55
CA THR A 140 6.65 -12.31 4.80
C THR A 140 5.67 -11.54 5.68
N GLY A 141 4.48 -11.22 5.16
CA GLY A 141 3.47 -10.41 5.83
C GLY A 141 3.81 -8.92 5.84
N LEU A 142 3.31 -8.21 6.86
CA LEU A 142 3.64 -6.81 7.09
C LEU A 142 5.08 -6.67 7.59
N TYR A 143 5.82 -5.73 7.01
CA TYR A 143 7.15 -5.34 7.45
C TYR A 143 7.27 -3.82 7.54
N GLY A 144 8.29 -3.33 8.24
CA GLY A 144 8.54 -1.91 8.41
C GLY A 144 10.03 -1.58 8.52
N ILE A 145 10.39 -0.38 8.10
CA ILE A 145 11.72 0.22 8.32
C ILE A 145 11.62 1.15 9.51
N PHE A 146 12.46 0.94 10.53
CA PHE A 146 12.46 1.80 11.71
C PHE A 146 12.72 3.27 11.32
N ASP A 147 12.14 4.17 12.09
CA ASP A 147 12.49 5.59 12.01
C ASP A 147 13.93 5.79 12.52
N GLU A 148 14.73 6.65 11.89
CA GLU A 148 16.16 6.84 12.23
C GLU A 148 16.38 7.32 13.67
N SER A 149 15.34 7.87 14.31
CA SER A 149 15.38 8.26 15.71
C SER A 149 15.38 7.07 16.69
N ASP A 150 15.05 5.87 16.21
CA ASP A 150 15.00 4.63 16.99
C ASP A 150 16.30 3.83 16.78
N LEU A 151 17.18 3.80 17.80
CA LEU A 151 18.52 3.20 17.76
C LEU A 151 18.47 1.65 17.78
N GLN A 152 17.77 1.05 16.82
CA GLN A 152 17.67 -0.41 16.70
C GLN A 152 18.85 -0.99 15.91
N PRO A 153 19.36 -2.18 16.30
CA PRO A 153 20.52 -2.82 15.64
C PRO A 153 20.24 -3.32 14.22
N SER A 154 18.97 -3.34 13.79
CA SER A 154 18.54 -3.66 12.43
C SER A 154 17.56 -2.62 11.94
N LYS A 155 17.69 -2.21 10.67
CA LYS A 155 16.83 -1.19 10.06
C LYS A 155 15.41 -1.70 9.73
N ILE A 156 15.20 -3.02 9.67
CA ILE A 156 13.93 -3.63 9.25
C ILE A 156 13.36 -4.49 10.38
N ALA A 157 12.03 -4.56 10.49
CA ALA A 157 11.32 -5.55 11.30
C ALA A 157 10.12 -6.15 10.53
N PHE A 158 9.79 -7.39 10.88
CA PHE A 158 8.59 -8.09 10.40
C PHE A 158 7.56 -8.16 11.52
N PHE A 159 6.29 -7.91 11.18
CA PHE A 159 5.21 -7.97 12.16
C PHE A 159 4.72 -9.40 12.32
N LYS A 160 4.77 -9.91 13.56
CA LYS A 160 4.25 -11.22 13.92
C LYS A 160 2.89 -11.05 14.59
N GLU A 161 1.85 -11.35 13.83
CA GLU A 161 0.46 -11.13 14.27
C GLU A 161 0.05 -11.97 15.47
N SER A 162 0.54 -13.21 15.56
CA SER A 162 0.20 -14.13 16.66
C SER A 162 0.66 -13.63 18.02
N THR A 163 1.65 -12.73 18.06
CA THR A 163 2.14 -12.11 19.30
C THR A 163 1.93 -10.60 19.35
N ASN A 164 1.44 -9.97 18.27
CA ASN A 164 1.34 -8.52 18.12
C ASN A 164 2.67 -7.79 18.35
N GLU A 165 3.76 -8.36 17.82
CA GLU A 165 5.13 -7.86 18.03
C GLU A 165 5.87 -7.65 16.71
N TRP A 166 6.79 -6.69 16.70
CA TRP A 166 7.74 -6.49 15.61
C TRP A 166 9.03 -7.27 15.89
N ILE A 167 9.41 -8.15 14.97
CA ILE A 167 10.61 -8.97 15.04
C ILE A 167 11.70 -8.33 14.17
N PRO A 168 12.79 -7.83 14.76
CA PRO A 168 13.87 -7.22 13.99
C PRO A 168 14.52 -8.23 13.03
N ALA A 169 14.65 -7.86 11.76
CA ALA A 169 15.33 -8.64 10.74
C ALA A 169 16.83 -8.43 10.89
N GLY A 170 17.55 -9.37 11.51
CA GLY A 170 18.95 -9.17 11.94
C GLY A 170 19.88 -8.45 10.95
N SER A 171 20.65 -7.48 11.46
CA SER A 171 21.84 -6.77 10.92
C SER A 171 21.93 -6.28 9.45
N ARG A 172 20.95 -6.48 8.56
CA ARG A 172 21.02 -5.91 7.20
C ARG A 172 20.51 -4.47 7.19
N LEU A 173 21.42 -3.53 6.93
CA LEU A 173 21.16 -2.10 6.75
C LEU A 173 20.46 -1.87 5.40
N ALA A 174 19.15 -1.68 5.35
CA ALA A 174 18.47 -1.21 4.14
C ALA A 174 18.17 0.29 4.27
N GLU A 175 18.47 1.10 3.25
CA GLU A 175 18.10 2.53 3.19
C GLU A 175 16.67 2.73 2.67
N SER A 176 16.20 1.80 1.84
CA SER A 176 14.80 1.72 1.44
C SER A 176 14.44 0.28 1.07
N ILE A 177 13.14 -0.01 1.10
CA ILE A 177 12.60 -1.29 0.64
C ILE A 177 11.72 -1.05 -0.57
N GLU A 178 12.01 -1.76 -1.65
CA GLU A 178 11.09 -1.92 -2.78
C GLU A 178 10.49 -3.33 -2.79
N VAL A 179 9.18 -3.43 -2.99
CA VAL A 179 8.50 -4.71 -3.24
C VAL A 179 8.39 -4.91 -4.74
N ALA A 180 9.02 -5.95 -5.27
CA ALA A 180 8.73 -6.38 -6.62
C ALA A 180 7.45 -7.22 -6.66
N ALA A 181 6.79 -7.26 -7.83
CA ALA A 181 5.57 -8.04 -8.08
C ALA A 181 5.68 -9.57 -7.83
N LYS A 182 6.85 -10.10 -7.47
CA LYS A 182 7.06 -11.51 -7.11
C LYS A 182 7.37 -11.72 -5.62
N GLY A 183 7.08 -10.73 -4.77
CA GLY A 183 7.23 -10.85 -3.31
C GLY A 183 8.67 -10.83 -2.79
N TYR A 184 9.60 -10.33 -3.62
CA TYR A 184 10.96 -10.06 -3.14
C TYR A 184 11.01 -8.65 -2.54
N VAL A 185 11.38 -8.60 -1.26
CA VAL A 185 11.77 -7.38 -0.54
C VAL A 185 13.20 -7.03 -0.96
N TYR A 186 13.36 -6.05 -1.83
CA TYR A 186 14.69 -5.53 -2.16
C TYR A 186 15.07 -4.50 -1.12
N CYS A 187 16.11 -4.81 -0.35
CA CYS A 187 16.81 -3.82 0.44
C CYS A 187 17.73 -3.05 -0.52
N LEU A 188 17.43 -1.79 -0.77
CA LEU A 188 18.36 -0.89 -1.44
C LEU A 188 19.33 -0.35 -0.38
N TYR A 189 20.62 -0.38 -0.70
CA TYR A 189 21.73 0.00 0.17
C TYR A 189 22.35 1.31 -0.27
#